data_AF-A0AAD7CW31-F1
#
_entry.id   AF-A0AAD7CW31-F1
#
_cell.length_a   1.000
_cell.length_b   1.000
_cell.length_c   1.000
_cell.angle_alpha   90.00
_cell.angle_beta   90.00
_cell.angle_gamma   90.00
#
_symmetry.space_group_name_H-M   'P 1'
#
loop_
_entity.id
_entity.type
_entity.pdbx_description
1 polymer ?
#
loop_
_entity_poly.entity_id
_entity_poly.type
_entity_poly.pdbx_seq_one_letter_code
_entity_poly.pdbx_strand_id
1 'polypeptide(L)'
;LSSLSYAFLVVVTIIAMGLSCVALLAQAVRHSPDGSWTRNFNALVIGASYASSYLAISLILCFNRRLAVRMRLQRMSKAYTTLPGARCPTSPVHEYVAQEYMRTCLVAHESLPTDVVHAGWGRPGTEYDGVRFRRALLDTIPEIGESRYTLAHTVIPAHPTLKPHARMLHHFRFILPLLSAEDDELTPLHYYDSAIQLARNAAEEPTEHEFALGMQAVEEIKKSLNDCRLEALESSITD
;
A
#
# COMPACT_ATOMS: atom_id res chain seq x y z
N LEU A 1 4.24 7.09 16.11
CA LEU A 1 3.00 7.92 16.20
C LEU A 1 2.21 7.78 17.52
N SER A 2 2.53 6.84 18.44
CA SER A 2 1.68 6.52 19.60
C SER A 2 1.86 7.43 20.84
N SER A 3 3.05 7.99 21.08
CA SER A 3 3.32 8.78 22.29
C SER A 3 2.69 10.18 22.24
N LEU A 4 2.75 10.82 21.07
CA LEU A 4 2.32 12.20 20.87
C LEU A 4 0.78 12.31 20.83
N SER A 5 0.11 11.34 20.20
CA SER A 5 -1.35 11.20 20.20
C SER A 5 -1.90 10.90 21.61
N TYR A 6 -1.22 10.03 22.37
CA TYR A 6 -1.58 9.76 23.76
C TYR A 6 -1.45 11.01 24.65
N ALA A 7 -0.33 11.74 24.54
CA ALA A 7 -0.13 12.97 25.29
C ALA A 7 -1.19 14.03 24.98
N PHE A 8 -1.52 14.20 23.69
CA PHE A 8 -2.57 15.11 23.25
C PHE A 8 -3.94 14.75 23.84
N LEU A 9 -4.34 13.47 23.79
CA LEU A 9 -5.60 13.01 24.37
C LEU A 9 -5.67 13.25 25.88
N VAL A 10 -4.58 12.98 26.61
CA VAL A 10 -4.52 13.23 28.06
C VAL A 10 -4.70 14.73 28.36
N VAL A 11 -4.01 15.62 27.63
CA VAL A 11 -4.13 17.07 27.82
C VAL A 11 -5.56 17.54 27.55
N VAL A 12 -6.18 17.11 26.45
CA VAL A 12 -7.57 17.47 26.11
C VAL A 12 -8.55 17.00 27.20
N THR A 13 -8.40 15.78 27.71
CA THR A 13 -9.28 15.26 28.77
C THR A 13 -9.14 16.01 30.08
N ILE A 14 -7.92 16.40 30.48
CA ILE A 14 -7.69 17.20 31.69
C ILE A 14 -8.34 18.57 31.56
N ILE A 15 -8.17 19.24 30.40
CA ILE A 15 -8.76 20.55 30.14
C ILE A 15 -10.29 20.45 30.17
N ALA A 16 -10.87 19.47 29.48
CA ALA A 16 -12.32 19.28 29.43
C ALA A 16 -12.90 19.00 30.83
N MET A 17 -12.28 18.13 31.62
CA MET A 17 -12.71 17.87 33.00
C MET A 17 -12.58 19.11 33.88
N GLY A 18 -11.46 19.84 33.79
CA GLY A 18 -11.25 21.07 34.54
C GLY A 18 -12.30 22.14 34.24
N LEU A 19 -12.58 22.37 32.95
CA LEU A 19 -13.63 23.30 32.52
C LEU A 19 -15.01 22.87 33.01
N SER A 20 -15.33 21.57 32.96
CA SER A 20 -16.61 21.05 33.47
C SER A 20 -16.78 21.28 34.98
N CYS A 21 -15.71 21.08 35.74
CA CYS A 21 -15.70 21.27 37.20
C CYS A 21 -15.91 22.75 37.56
N VAL A 22 -15.18 23.66 36.91
CA VAL A 22 -15.31 25.11 37.14
C VAL A 22 -16.71 25.59 36.76
N ALA A 23 -17.29 25.10 35.67
CA ALA A 23 -18.65 25.45 35.26
C ALA A 23 -19.70 25.00 36.29
N LEU A 24 -19.60 23.79 36.82
CA LEU A 24 -20.52 23.27 37.83
C LEU A 24 -20.37 23.99 39.18
N LEU A 25 -19.14 24.31 39.59
CA LEU A 25 -18.89 25.12 40.78
C LEU A 25 -19.47 26.53 40.62
N ALA A 26 -19.29 27.15 39.45
CA ALA A 26 -19.87 28.46 39.15
C ALA A 26 -21.41 28.43 39.16
N GLN A 27 -22.03 27.37 38.65
CA GLN A 27 -23.49 27.17 38.73
C GLN A 27 -23.95 26.96 40.18
N ALA A 28 -23.24 26.15 40.96
CA ALA A 28 -23.58 25.88 42.36
C ALA A 28 -23.52 27.15 43.23
N VAL A 29 -22.59 28.07 42.94
CA VAL A 29 -22.50 29.37 43.62
C VAL A 29 -23.64 30.30 43.22
N ARG A 30 -23.98 30.37 41.93
CA ARG A 30 -25.06 31.25 41.43
C ARG A 30 -26.46 30.85 41.90
N HIS A 31 -26.69 29.56 42.12
CA HIS A 31 -27.97 29.05 42.62
C HIS A 31 -28.06 28.99 44.16
N SER A 32 -27.03 29.46 44.88
CA SER A 32 -27.06 29.52 46.34
C SER A 32 -27.87 30.73 46.83
N PRO A 33 -28.77 30.58 47.83
CA PRO A 33 -29.61 31.66 48.32
C PRO A 33 -28.84 32.85 48.91
N ASP A 34 -27.62 32.61 49.42
CA ASP A 34 -26.79 33.65 50.05
C ASP A 34 -25.71 34.23 49.10
N GLY A 35 -25.59 33.73 47.86
CA GLY A 35 -24.55 34.14 46.89
C GLY A 35 -23.10 33.98 47.38
N SER A 36 -22.88 33.34 48.53
CA SER A 36 -21.61 33.28 49.24
C SER A 36 -20.93 31.91 49.09
N TRP A 37 -19.60 31.93 49.02
CA TRP A 37 -18.76 30.73 48.88
C TRP A 37 -18.60 29.96 50.20
N THR A 38 -18.80 30.61 51.34
CA THR A 38 -18.39 30.11 52.66
C THR A 38 -19.41 29.18 53.33
N ARG A 39 -20.66 29.12 52.84
CA ARG A 39 -21.72 28.24 53.35
C ARG A 39 -22.38 27.36 52.27
N ASN A 40 -21.69 27.13 51.15
CA ASN A 40 -22.27 26.38 50.04
C ASN A 40 -21.92 24.88 50.11
N PHE A 41 -22.80 24.09 50.74
CA PHE A 41 -22.65 22.63 50.82
C PHE A 41 -22.66 21.96 49.44
N ASN A 42 -23.41 22.49 48.47
CA ASN A 42 -23.46 21.95 47.12
C ASN A 42 -22.11 22.08 46.40
N ALA A 43 -21.43 23.22 46.57
CA ALA A 43 -20.08 23.41 46.02
C ALA A 43 -19.06 22.43 46.63
N LEU A 44 -19.18 22.15 47.93
CA LEU A 44 -18.31 21.18 48.61
C LEU A 44 -18.54 19.75 48.11
N VAL A 45 -19.81 19.33 47.95
CA VAL A 45 -20.16 18.00 47.46
C VAL A 45 -19.68 17.78 46.01
N ILE A 46 -19.86 18.78 45.13
CA ILE A 46 -19.38 18.73 43.74
C ILE A 46 -17.85 18.66 43.70
N GLY A 47 -17.16 19.48 44.51
CA GLY A 47 -15.69 19.43 44.60
C GLY A 47 -15.19 18.06 45.06
N ALA A 48 -15.84 17.47 46.08
CA ALA A 48 -15.48 16.16 46.62
C ALA A 48 -15.71 15.02 45.61
N SER A 49 -16.79 15.06 44.82
CA SER A 49 -17.07 14.03 43.79
C SER A 49 -16.06 14.07 42.64
N TYR A 50 -15.61 15.25 42.23
CA TYR A 50 -14.58 15.38 41.19
C TYR A 50 -13.19 14.97 41.70
N ALA A 51 -12.83 15.35 42.93
CA ALA A 51 -11.56 14.93 43.53
C ALA A 51 -11.48 13.41 43.70
N SER A 52 -12.56 12.78 44.19
CA SER A 52 -12.61 11.33 44.37
C SER A 52 -12.62 10.55 43.06
N SER A 53 -13.38 11.00 42.05
CA SER A 53 -13.40 10.35 40.73
C SER A 53 -12.06 10.46 40.00
N TYR A 54 -11.39 11.62 40.05
CA TYR A 54 -10.06 11.80 39.48
C TYR A 54 -9.02 10.87 40.15
N LEU A 55 -9.05 10.80 41.48
CA LEU A 55 -8.16 9.91 42.24
C LEU A 55 -8.40 8.44 41.88
N ALA A 56 -9.66 8.01 41.79
CA ALA A 56 -10.04 6.65 41.44
C ALA A 56 -9.60 6.27 40.02
N ILE A 57 -9.87 7.12 39.03
CA ILE A 57 -9.45 6.88 37.64
C ILE A 57 -7.93 6.84 37.52
N SER A 58 -7.22 7.76 38.18
CA SER A 58 -5.75 7.78 38.20
C SER A 58 -5.16 6.50 38.80
N LEU A 59 -5.74 6.02 39.91
CA LEU A 59 -5.34 4.76 40.54
C LEU A 59 -5.57 3.55 39.62
N ILE A 60 -6.73 3.46 38.98
CA ILE A 60 -7.07 2.36 38.06
C ILE A 60 -6.10 2.34 36.87
N LEU A 61 -5.83 3.49 36.26
CA LEU A 61 -4.89 3.60 35.14
C LEU A 61 -3.46 3.24 35.56
N CYS A 62 -3.01 3.71 36.72
CA CYS A 62 -1.71 3.35 37.28
C CYS A 62 -1.60 1.85 37.53
N PHE A 63 -2.65 1.23 38.07
CA PHE A 63 -2.68 -0.20 38.36
C PHE A 63 -2.62 -1.04 37.08
N ASN A 64 -3.46 -0.72 36.09
CA ASN A 64 -3.48 -1.40 34.80
C ASN A 64 -2.15 -1.26 34.06
N ARG A 65 -1.52 -0.08 34.09
CA ARG A 65 -0.19 0.12 33.51
C ARG A 65 0.88 -0.70 34.22
N ARG A 66 0.85 -0.76 35.56
CA ARG A 66 1.79 -1.59 36.34
C ARG A 66 1.60 -3.08 36.04
N LEU A 67 0.36 -3.55 35.92
CA LEU A 67 0.07 -4.93 35.53
C LEU A 67 0.53 -5.22 34.10
N ALA A 68 0.22 -4.37 33.14
CA ALA A 68 0.64 -4.54 31.74
C ALA A 68 2.17 -4.59 31.60
N VAL A 69 2.89 -3.72 32.32
CA VAL A 69 4.36 -3.74 32.35
C VAL A 69 4.88 -5.02 32.99
N ARG A 70 4.30 -5.45 34.13
CA ARG A 70 4.68 -6.72 34.76
C ARG A 70 4.45 -7.92 33.85
N MET A 71 3.30 -7.99 33.19
CA MET A 71 2.97 -9.07 32.26
C MET A 71 3.88 -9.06 31.03
N ARG A 72 4.24 -7.87 30.51
CA ARG A 72 5.22 -7.73 29.42
C ARG A 72 6.62 -8.16 29.85
N LEU A 73 7.06 -7.77 31.05
CA LEU A 73 8.35 -8.17 31.61
C LEU A 73 8.43 -9.67 31.91
N GLN A 74 7.31 -10.29 32.30
CA GLN A 74 7.23 -11.75 32.48
C GLN A 74 7.27 -12.51 31.15
N ARG A 75 6.76 -11.92 30.06
CA ARG A 75 6.75 -12.52 28.72
C ARG A 75 8.11 -12.45 28.03
N MET A 76 8.95 -11.47 28.36
CA MET A 76 10.37 -11.51 27.99
C MET A 76 10.99 -12.68 28.76
N SER A 77 11.37 -13.74 28.04
CA SER A 77 11.99 -14.91 28.64
C SER A 77 13.20 -14.45 29.46
N LYS A 78 13.19 -14.74 30.76
CA LYS A 78 14.31 -14.50 31.68
C LYS A 78 15.57 -15.33 31.34
N ALA A 79 15.63 -15.93 30.15
CA ALA A 79 16.74 -16.76 29.68
C ALA A 79 18.05 -15.98 29.52
N TYR A 80 18.02 -14.64 29.46
CA TYR A 80 19.22 -13.79 29.36
C TYR A 80 19.71 -13.21 30.70
N THR A 81 19.10 -13.56 31.83
CA THR A 81 19.58 -13.11 33.16
C THR A 81 19.99 -14.29 34.03
N THR A 82 20.64 -15.29 33.45
CA THR A 82 21.40 -16.27 34.24
C THR A 82 22.87 -15.87 34.19
N LEU A 83 23.26 -14.88 35.00
CA LEU A 83 24.58 -14.69 35.62
C LEU A 83 24.72 -13.21 36.03
N PRO A 84 24.72 -12.89 37.34
CA PRO A 84 25.16 -11.58 37.82
C PRO A 84 26.56 -11.33 37.25
N GLY A 85 26.83 -10.14 36.69
CA GLY A 85 28.08 -9.81 35.98
C GLY A 85 29.39 -10.03 36.75
N ALA A 86 29.34 -10.43 38.03
CA ALA A 86 30.48 -10.82 38.84
C ALA A 86 30.80 -12.34 38.83
N ARG A 87 29.99 -13.19 38.17
CA ARG A 87 30.16 -14.66 38.16
C ARG A 87 30.20 -15.31 36.78
N CYS A 88 30.11 -14.56 35.69
CA CYS A 88 30.48 -15.14 34.41
C CYS A 88 32.01 -15.22 34.43
N PRO A 89 32.64 -16.43 34.46
CA PRO A 89 34.04 -16.49 34.14
C PRO A 89 34.17 -15.82 32.77
N THR A 90 35.17 -14.96 32.61
CA THR A 90 35.65 -14.44 31.32
C THR A 90 36.17 -15.63 30.52
N SER A 91 35.25 -16.53 30.18
CA SER A 91 35.54 -17.80 29.57
C SER A 91 35.61 -17.53 28.08
N PRO A 92 36.67 -18.00 27.41
CA PRO A 92 36.84 -17.81 25.97
C PRO A 92 35.64 -18.34 25.18
N VAL A 93 34.87 -19.26 25.76
CA VAL A 93 33.63 -19.80 25.20
C VAL A 93 32.53 -18.74 25.08
N HIS A 94 32.31 -17.91 26.10
CA HIS A 94 31.27 -16.87 26.04
C HIS A 94 31.61 -15.80 25.00
N GLU A 95 32.88 -15.39 24.94
CA GLU A 95 33.37 -14.44 23.94
C GLU A 95 33.24 -15.02 22.52
N TYR A 96 33.62 -16.28 22.34
CA TYR A 96 33.47 -16.99 21.07
C TYR A 96 32.01 -17.10 20.63
N VAL A 97 31.10 -17.47 21.54
CA VAL A 97 29.66 -17.55 21.25
C VAL A 97 29.09 -16.18 20.89
N ALA A 98 29.47 -15.12 21.60
CA ALA A 98 29.04 -13.76 21.29
C ALA A 98 29.56 -13.30 19.91
N GLN A 99 30.81 -13.64 19.58
CA GLN A 99 31.42 -13.33 18.30
C GLN A 99 30.72 -14.07 17.14
N GLU A 100 30.47 -15.38 17.26
CA GLU A 100 29.76 -16.16 16.24
C GLU A 100 28.30 -15.71 16.12
N TYR A 101 27.64 -15.35 17.22
CA TYR A 101 26.31 -14.77 17.18
C TYR A 101 26.29 -13.46 16.40
N MET A 102 27.20 -12.52 16.72
CA MET A 102 27.32 -11.25 15.99
C MET A 102 27.62 -11.48 14.51
N ARG A 103 28.55 -12.38 14.20
CA ARG A 103 28.88 -12.75 12.82
C ARG A 103 27.65 -13.30 12.08
N THR A 104 26.90 -14.19 12.72
CA THR A 104 25.68 -14.78 12.14
C THR A 104 24.61 -13.72 11.91
N CYS A 105 24.42 -12.79 12.84
CA CYS A 105 23.50 -11.66 12.65
C CYS A 105 23.92 -10.74 11.51
N LEU A 106 25.22 -10.48 11.36
CA LEU A 106 25.75 -9.68 10.26
C LEU A 106 25.54 -10.37 8.92
N VAL A 107 25.92 -11.65 8.81
CA VAL A 107 25.70 -12.45 7.60
C VAL A 107 24.20 -12.53 7.27
N ALA A 108 23.34 -12.73 8.26
CA ALA A 108 21.90 -12.75 8.06
C ALA A 108 21.37 -11.40 7.54
N HIS A 109 21.87 -10.28 8.08
CA HIS A 109 21.49 -8.95 7.64
C HIS A 109 21.98 -8.65 6.22
N GLU A 110 23.23 -9.02 5.90
CA GLU A 110 23.81 -8.86 4.57
C GLU A 110 23.14 -9.77 3.53
N SER A 111 22.66 -10.94 3.96
CA SER A 111 21.89 -11.87 3.12
C SER A 111 20.44 -11.45 2.88
N LEU A 112 19.96 -10.35 3.50
CA LEU A 112 18.64 -9.83 3.19
C LEU A 112 18.61 -9.40 1.72
N PRO A 113 17.64 -9.87 0.94
CA PRO A 113 17.53 -9.48 -0.45
C PRO A 113 17.18 -7.99 -0.55
N THR A 114 18.14 -7.16 -0.94
CA THR A 114 17.97 -5.72 -1.14
C THR A 114 17.46 -5.37 -2.54
N ASP A 115 17.83 -6.17 -3.54
CA ASP A 115 17.43 -5.94 -4.93
C ASP A 115 17.13 -7.29 -5.60
N VAL A 116 15.89 -7.77 -5.44
CA VAL A 116 15.44 -8.98 -6.14
C VAL A 116 14.97 -8.57 -7.53
N VAL A 117 15.91 -8.47 -8.46
CA VAL A 117 15.59 -8.32 -9.87
C VAL A 117 15.34 -9.71 -10.45
N HIS A 118 14.13 -9.95 -10.92
CA HIS A 118 13.79 -11.16 -11.68
C HIS A 118 13.61 -10.77 -13.14
N ALA A 119 14.31 -11.47 -14.04
CA ALA A 119 14.12 -11.27 -15.48
C ALA A 119 12.65 -11.48 -15.84
N GLY A 120 12.08 -10.57 -16.65
CA GLY A 120 10.67 -10.59 -17.02
C GLY A 120 9.70 -9.97 -16.01
N TRP A 121 10.20 -9.46 -14.89
CA TRP A 121 9.41 -8.70 -13.91
C TRP A 121 9.90 -7.26 -13.83
N GLY A 122 8.97 -6.33 -13.60
CA GLY A 122 9.33 -4.96 -13.28
C GLY A 122 10.04 -4.86 -11.93
N ARG A 123 10.94 -3.89 -11.82
CA ARG A 123 11.75 -3.68 -10.63
C ARG A 123 10.92 -3.05 -9.51
N PRO A 124 11.13 -3.44 -8.23
CA PRO A 124 10.46 -2.81 -7.11
C PRO A 124 10.67 -1.30 -7.09
N GLY A 125 9.59 -0.53 -6.99
CA GLY A 125 9.64 0.94 -6.99
C GLY A 125 9.76 1.61 -8.37
N THR A 126 9.75 0.88 -9.49
CA THR A 126 9.55 1.48 -10.82
C THR A 126 8.06 1.51 -11.22
N GLU A 127 7.75 2.10 -12.36
CA GLU A 127 6.37 2.18 -12.87
C GLU A 127 5.74 0.79 -13.15
N TYR A 128 6.58 -0.23 -13.34
CA TYR A 128 6.15 -1.60 -13.62
C TYR A 128 6.30 -2.55 -12.42
N ASP A 129 6.40 -2.03 -11.19
CA ASP A 129 6.52 -2.86 -9.99
C ASP A 129 5.39 -3.90 -9.90
N GLY A 130 5.77 -5.17 -9.69
CA GLY A 130 4.85 -6.30 -9.62
C GLY A 130 4.24 -6.73 -10.95
N VAL A 131 4.64 -6.14 -12.08
CA VAL A 131 4.15 -6.53 -13.41
C VAL A 131 5.06 -7.62 -14.01
N ARG A 132 4.45 -8.72 -14.45
CA ARG A 132 5.13 -9.74 -15.24
C ARG A 132 4.97 -9.46 -16.73
N PHE A 133 6.02 -8.95 -17.37
CA PHE A 133 6.02 -8.43 -18.73
C PHE A 133 5.42 -9.39 -19.76
N ARG A 134 5.87 -10.65 -19.77
CA ARG A 134 5.37 -11.68 -20.71
C ARG A 134 3.86 -11.88 -20.58
N ARG A 135 3.36 -11.97 -19.34
CA ARG A 135 1.93 -12.18 -19.10
C ARG A 135 1.13 -10.94 -19.47
N ALA A 136 1.58 -9.77 -19.01
CA ALA A 136 0.92 -8.50 -19.28
C ALA A 136 0.79 -8.23 -20.79
N LEU A 137 1.83 -8.50 -21.60
CA LEU A 137 1.74 -8.41 -23.06
C LEU A 137 0.72 -9.39 -23.64
N LEU A 138 0.72 -10.65 -23.20
CA LEU A 138 -0.23 -11.64 -23.72
C LEU A 138 -1.67 -11.35 -23.32
N ASP A 139 -1.89 -10.75 -22.14
CA ASP A 139 -3.21 -10.34 -21.66
C ASP A 139 -3.81 -9.19 -22.50
N THR A 140 -3.01 -8.48 -23.31
CA THR A 140 -3.51 -7.47 -24.28
C THR A 140 -4.17 -8.09 -25.52
N ILE A 141 -3.86 -9.35 -25.84
CA ILE A 141 -4.40 -10.04 -27.02
C ILE A 141 -5.93 -10.13 -26.96
N PRO A 142 -6.56 -10.58 -25.86
CA PRO A 142 -8.00 -10.59 -25.76
C PRO A 142 -8.62 -9.19 -25.72
N GLU A 143 -7.90 -8.21 -25.19
CA GLU A 143 -8.33 -6.81 -25.14
C GLU A 143 -8.44 -6.21 -26.55
N ILE A 144 -7.52 -6.55 -27.46
CA ILE A 144 -7.55 -6.06 -28.84
C ILE A 144 -8.45 -6.95 -29.74
N GLY A 145 -8.38 -8.29 -29.63
CA GLY A 145 -8.87 -9.19 -30.69
C GLY A 145 -9.81 -10.33 -30.32
N GLU A 146 -9.84 -10.83 -29.07
CA GLU A 146 -10.47 -12.14 -28.80
C GLU A 146 -11.94 -12.05 -28.36
N SER A 147 -12.40 -10.93 -27.82
CA SER A 147 -13.78 -10.81 -27.32
C SER A 147 -14.71 -10.14 -28.34
N ARG A 148 -15.91 -10.69 -28.47
CA ARG A 148 -17.04 -10.15 -29.26
C ARG A 148 -17.44 -8.70 -28.89
N TYR A 149 -16.87 -8.16 -27.80
CA TYR A 149 -17.14 -6.85 -27.22
C TYR A 149 -15.95 -5.87 -27.26
N THR A 150 -14.91 -6.13 -28.06
CA THR A 150 -13.74 -5.23 -28.15
C THR A 150 -13.64 -4.47 -29.49
N LEU A 151 -12.82 -3.41 -29.50
CA LEU A 151 -12.79 -2.35 -30.52
C LEU A 151 -12.72 -2.87 -31.96
N ALA A 152 -11.96 -3.93 -32.24
CA ALA A 152 -11.80 -4.45 -33.60
C ALA A 152 -13.12 -4.99 -34.18
N HIS A 153 -13.93 -5.71 -33.38
CA HIS A 153 -15.27 -6.16 -33.80
C HIS A 153 -16.29 -5.01 -33.79
N THR A 154 -16.01 -3.92 -33.09
CA THR A 154 -16.83 -2.70 -33.13
C THR A 154 -16.66 -1.96 -34.45
N VAL A 155 -15.42 -1.86 -34.95
CA VAL A 155 -15.12 -1.23 -36.24
C VAL A 155 -15.41 -2.18 -37.41
N ILE A 156 -15.11 -3.48 -37.28
CA ILE A 156 -15.32 -4.50 -38.32
C ILE A 156 -16.11 -5.68 -37.73
N PRO A 157 -17.46 -5.68 -37.82
CA PRO A 157 -18.29 -6.75 -37.24
C PRO A 157 -18.02 -8.15 -37.79
N ALA A 158 -17.47 -8.25 -39.01
CA ALA A 158 -17.15 -9.51 -39.68
C ALA A 158 -15.70 -9.99 -39.42
N HIS A 159 -15.00 -9.44 -38.43
CA HIS A 159 -13.63 -9.82 -38.13
C HIS A 159 -13.55 -11.32 -37.75
N PRO A 160 -12.57 -12.07 -38.28
CA PRO A 160 -12.42 -13.49 -37.91
C PRO A 160 -11.99 -13.62 -36.44
N THR A 161 -12.31 -14.75 -35.83
CA THR A 161 -11.82 -15.10 -34.49
C THR A 161 -10.32 -15.40 -34.51
N LEU A 162 -9.58 -14.97 -33.48
CA LEU A 162 -8.15 -15.21 -33.40
C LEU A 162 -7.82 -16.70 -33.25
N LYS A 163 -6.83 -17.18 -34.01
CA LYS A 163 -6.27 -18.53 -33.83
C LYS A 163 -5.09 -18.46 -32.85
N PRO A 164 -4.93 -19.43 -31.93
CA PRO A 164 -3.90 -19.40 -30.87
C PRO A 164 -2.47 -19.10 -31.35
N HIS A 165 -2.11 -19.61 -32.53
CA HIS A 165 -0.77 -19.47 -33.11
C HIS A 165 -0.71 -18.52 -34.32
N ALA A 166 -1.78 -17.79 -34.61
CA ALA A 166 -1.71 -16.78 -35.65
C ALA A 166 -0.84 -15.60 -35.19
N ARG A 167 -0.05 -15.06 -36.12
CA ARG A 167 0.63 -13.76 -35.93
C ARG A 167 -0.39 -12.65 -35.85
N MET A 168 -0.13 -11.66 -35.00
CA MET A 168 -1.03 -10.52 -34.81
C MET A 168 -1.11 -9.71 -36.10
N LEU A 169 0.02 -9.50 -36.78
CA LEU A 169 0.07 -8.79 -38.05
C LEU A 169 -0.86 -9.40 -39.11
N HIS A 170 -0.86 -10.73 -39.23
CA HIS A 170 -1.72 -11.41 -40.21
C HIS A 170 -3.19 -11.41 -39.80
N HIS A 171 -3.48 -11.53 -38.51
CA HIS A 171 -4.84 -11.50 -37.99
C HIS A 171 -5.49 -10.14 -38.20
N PHE A 172 -4.74 -9.08 -37.90
CA PHE A 172 -5.18 -7.68 -37.92
C PHE A 172 -4.84 -6.96 -39.23
N ARG A 173 -4.55 -7.70 -40.32
CA ARG A 173 -4.23 -7.09 -41.62
C ARG A 173 -5.31 -6.14 -42.14
N PHE A 174 -6.56 -6.34 -41.72
CA PHE A 174 -7.71 -5.55 -42.15
C PHE A 174 -7.79 -4.18 -41.47
N ILE A 175 -7.21 -4.05 -40.28
CA ILE A 175 -7.10 -2.77 -39.58
C ILE A 175 -5.80 -2.04 -39.90
N LEU A 176 -4.83 -2.72 -40.54
CA LEU A 176 -3.55 -2.13 -40.92
C LEU A 176 -3.70 -0.80 -41.70
N PRO A 177 -4.62 -0.66 -42.68
CA PRO A 177 -4.81 0.62 -43.38
C PRO A 177 -5.30 1.76 -42.48
N LEU A 178 -5.97 1.45 -41.36
CA LEU A 178 -6.45 2.44 -40.39
C LEU A 178 -5.33 2.90 -39.42
N LEU A 179 -4.23 2.13 -39.36
CA LEU A 179 -3.09 2.34 -38.47
C LEU A 179 -1.90 2.95 -39.20
N SER A 180 -2.08 3.43 -40.44
CA SER A 180 -0.98 3.83 -41.30
C SER A 180 -0.24 5.05 -40.72
N ALA A 181 1.04 4.84 -40.40
CA ALA A 181 2.00 5.92 -40.24
C ALA A 181 2.40 6.46 -41.62
N GLU A 182 2.98 7.66 -41.65
CA GLU A 182 3.53 8.29 -42.85
C GLU A 182 4.48 7.33 -43.61
N ASP A 183 4.61 7.57 -44.93
CA ASP A 183 4.93 6.63 -46.03
C ASP A 183 6.13 5.65 -45.91
N ASP A 184 6.88 5.58 -44.80
CA ASP A 184 8.03 4.65 -44.66
C ASP A 184 8.26 4.09 -43.23
N GLU A 185 7.40 4.39 -42.24
CA GLU A 185 7.59 3.91 -40.85
C GLU A 185 6.86 2.59 -40.54
N LEU A 186 7.48 1.76 -39.69
CA LEU A 186 6.85 0.54 -39.15
C LEU A 186 5.59 0.92 -38.39
N THR A 187 4.44 0.40 -38.82
CA THR A 187 3.18 0.71 -38.12
C THR A 187 3.17 0.15 -36.70
N PRO A 188 2.36 0.70 -35.78
CA PRO A 188 2.24 0.20 -34.40
C PRO A 188 1.94 -1.31 -34.34
N LEU A 189 1.22 -1.84 -35.34
CA LEU A 189 0.93 -3.26 -35.44
C LEU A 189 2.19 -4.13 -35.63
N HIS A 190 3.25 -3.62 -36.26
CA HIS A 190 4.51 -4.35 -36.42
C HIS A 190 5.26 -4.44 -35.08
N TYR A 191 5.31 -3.35 -34.32
CA TYR A 191 5.88 -3.34 -32.96
C TYR A 191 5.08 -4.22 -32.00
N TYR A 192 3.75 -4.23 -32.14
CA TYR A 192 2.91 -5.14 -31.38
C TYR A 192 3.15 -6.61 -31.75
N ASP A 193 3.22 -6.95 -33.04
CA ASP A 193 3.48 -8.33 -33.46
C ASP A 193 4.85 -8.81 -32.96
N SER A 194 5.89 -7.98 -33.06
CA SER A 194 7.23 -8.34 -32.58
C SER A 194 7.24 -8.59 -31.06
N ALA A 195 6.63 -7.71 -30.27
CA ALA A 195 6.51 -7.87 -28.81
C ALA A 195 5.74 -9.16 -28.44
N ILE A 196 4.66 -9.49 -29.14
CA ILE A 196 3.90 -10.72 -28.90
C ILE A 196 4.69 -11.97 -29.33
N GLN A 197 5.43 -11.92 -30.44
CA GLN A 197 6.29 -13.06 -30.83
C GLN A 197 7.41 -13.30 -29.82
N LEU A 198 8.03 -12.23 -29.29
CA LEU A 198 9.00 -12.33 -28.21
C LEU A 198 8.36 -12.96 -26.97
N ALA A 199 7.20 -12.46 -26.53
CA ALA A 199 6.50 -13.01 -25.38
C ALA A 199 6.08 -14.48 -25.52
N ARG A 200 5.75 -14.94 -26.74
CA ARG A 200 5.32 -16.32 -27.01
C ARG A 200 6.48 -17.30 -27.17
N ASN A 201 7.52 -16.90 -27.90
CA ASN A 201 8.48 -17.85 -28.46
C ASN A 201 9.93 -17.63 -27.97
N ALA A 202 10.24 -16.48 -27.36
CA ALA A 202 11.60 -16.22 -26.91
C ALA A 202 11.97 -17.13 -25.73
N ALA A 203 13.20 -17.66 -25.76
CA ALA A 203 13.77 -18.40 -24.65
C ALA A 203 14.04 -17.46 -23.44
N GLU A 204 14.45 -16.23 -23.73
CA GLU A 204 14.69 -15.19 -22.73
C GLU A 204 13.39 -14.45 -22.38
N GLU A 205 13.32 -13.91 -21.16
CA GLU A 205 12.20 -13.07 -20.73
C GLU A 205 12.36 -11.65 -21.32
N PRO A 206 11.26 -11.00 -21.75
CA PRO A 206 11.33 -9.68 -22.36
C PRO A 206 11.89 -8.64 -21.39
N THR A 207 12.64 -7.70 -21.95
CA THR A 207 13.21 -6.57 -21.19
C THR A 207 12.13 -5.51 -20.92
N GLU A 208 12.40 -4.63 -19.95
CA GLU A 208 11.51 -3.51 -19.61
C GLU A 208 11.30 -2.56 -20.80
N HIS A 209 12.35 -2.35 -21.62
CA HIS A 209 12.26 -1.52 -22.82
C HIS A 209 11.37 -2.16 -23.91
N GLU A 210 11.56 -3.45 -24.20
CA GLU A 210 10.72 -4.19 -25.16
C GLU A 210 9.26 -4.26 -24.69
N PHE A 211 9.05 -4.43 -23.39
CA PHE A 211 7.73 -4.37 -22.77
C PHE A 211 7.07 -3.00 -22.99
N ALA A 212 7.78 -1.91 -22.69
CA ALA A 212 7.28 -0.56 -22.85
C ALA A 212 6.91 -0.26 -24.32
N LEU A 213 7.75 -0.66 -25.28
CA LEU A 213 7.45 -0.51 -26.71
C LEU A 213 6.20 -1.30 -27.12
N GLY A 214 6.06 -2.53 -26.64
CA GLY A 214 4.88 -3.35 -26.90
C GLY A 214 3.59 -2.74 -26.33
N MET A 215 3.66 -2.20 -25.11
CA MET A 215 2.52 -1.54 -24.46
C MET A 215 2.15 -0.22 -25.15
N GLN A 216 3.14 0.57 -25.57
CA GLN A 216 2.90 1.80 -26.33
C GLN A 216 2.16 1.48 -27.64
N ALA A 217 2.61 0.47 -28.38
CA ALA A 217 1.96 0.05 -29.62
C ALA A 217 0.51 -0.39 -29.40
N VAL A 218 0.21 -1.07 -28.29
CA VAL A 218 -1.16 -1.45 -27.90
C VAL A 218 -2.03 -0.21 -27.70
N GLU A 219 -1.54 0.78 -26.97
CA GLU A 219 -2.29 2.02 -26.70
C GLU A 219 -2.51 2.84 -27.98
N GLU A 220 -1.54 2.89 -28.88
CA GLU A 220 -1.69 3.52 -30.19
C GLU A 220 -2.77 2.82 -31.03
N ILE A 221 -2.77 1.49 -31.09
CA ILE A 221 -3.80 0.71 -31.79
C ILE A 221 -5.19 0.98 -31.19
N LYS A 222 -5.31 0.97 -29.86
CA LYS A 222 -6.59 1.27 -29.16
C LYS A 222 -7.07 2.69 -29.48
N LYS A 223 -6.17 3.66 -29.48
CA LYS A 223 -6.49 5.05 -29.79
C LYS A 223 -7.02 5.17 -31.22
N SER A 224 -6.28 4.68 -32.23
CA SER A 224 -6.71 4.74 -33.63
C SER A 224 -8.05 4.06 -33.85
N LEU A 225 -8.29 2.90 -33.24
CA LEU A 225 -9.58 2.21 -33.36
C LEU A 225 -10.73 2.96 -32.67
N ASN A 226 -10.46 3.65 -31.56
CA ASN A 226 -11.46 4.50 -30.89
C ASN A 226 -11.80 5.73 -31.72
N ASP A 227 -10.79 6.35 -32.33
CA ASP A 227 -10.96 7.50 -33.20
C ASP A 227 -11.84 7.11 -34.41
N CYS A 228 -11.55 6.00 -35.09
CA CYS A 228 -12.40 5.46 -36.16
C CYS A 228 -13.84 5.17 -35.70
N ARG A 229 -14.02 4.69 -34.46
CA ARG A 229 -15.35 4.44 -33.89
C ARG A 229 -16.12 5.74 -33.68
N LEU A 230 -15.46 6.80 -33.22
CA LEU A 230 -16.08 8.11 -33.00
C LEU A 230 -16.48 8.75 -34.33
N GLU A 231 -15.61 8.72 -35.34
CA GLU A 231 -15.91 9.20 -36.70
C GLU A 231 -17.13 8.48 -37.32
N ALA A 232 -17.21 7.16 -37.14
CA ALA A 232 -18.36 6.36 -37.59
C ALA A 232 -19.67 6.73 -36.87
N LEU A 233 -19.60 7.14 -35.60
CA LEU A 233 -20.78 7.61 -34.85
C LEU A 233 -21.19 9.01 -35.29
N GLU A 234 -20.24 9.92 -35.49
CA GLU A 234 -20.51 11.29 -35.94
C GLU A 234 -21.17 11.32 -37.32
N SER A 235 -20.65 10.54 -38.27
CA SER A 235 -21.25 10.38 -39.61
C SER A 235 -22.67 9.84 -39.57
N SER A 236 -22.98 8.92 -38.65
CA SER A 236 -24.35 8.39 -38.48
C SER A 236 -25.35 9.39 -37.92
N ILE A 237 -24.89 10.46 -37.26
CA ILE A 237 -25.75 11.52 -36.69
C ILE A 237 -26.03 12.61 -37.72
N THR A 238 -25.12 12.81 -38.67
CA THR A 238 -25.22 13.84 -39.71
C THR A 238 -26.04 13.42 -40.94
N ASP A 239 -26.29 12.12 -41.11
CA ASP A 239 -27.17 11.54 -42.14
C ASP A 239 -28.61 11.31 -41.62
#